data_AF-A0A7G9QHY9-F1
#
_entry.id   AF-A0A7G9QHY9-F1
#
_cell.length_a   1.000
_cell.length_b   1.000
_cell.length_c   1.000
_cell.angle_alpha   90.00
_cell.angle_beta   90.00
_cell.angle_gamma   90.00
#
_symmetry.space_group_name_H-M   'P 1'
#
loop_
_entity.id
_entity.type
_entity.pdbx_description
1 polymer ?
#
loop_
_entity_poly.entity_id
_entity_poly.type
_entity_poly.pdbx_seq_one_letter_code
_entity_poly.pdbx_strand_id
1 'polypeptide(L)'
;MSRAKNDADSEKAKQVLKLVGERIRSLREAKGERNYEKFAFKHDLNRTQLWRYENGEDLYFSSLLKVLSALDISLAEFFSDGFDQSVK
;
A
#
# COMPACT_ATOMS: atom_id res chain seq x y z
N MET A 1 15.71 -0.97 25.79
CA MET A 1 15.91 -0.45 24.41
C MET A 1 15.86 1.08 24.48
N SER A 2 16.83 1.78 23.89
CA SER A 2 16.93 3.25 23.95
C SER A 2 15.92 3.93 23.02
N ARG A 3 15.45 5.13 23.38
CA ARG A 3 14.46 5.94 22.63
C ARG A 3 14.84 6.13 21.15
N ALA A 4 16.13 6.38 20.88
CA ALA A 4 16.66 6.53 19.52
C ALA A 4 16.48 5.29 18.63
N LYS A 5 16.46 4.08 19.21
CA LYS A 5 16.24 2.84 18.44
C LYS A 5 14.78 2.70 18.02
N ASN A 6 13.84 3.04 18.91
CA ASN A 6 12.41 3.00 18.61
C ASN A 6 12.01 4.06 17.55
N ASP A 7 12.62 5.24 17.57
CA ASP A 7 12.34 6.31 16.60
C ASP A 7 12.85 5.93 15.20
N ALA A 8 14.04 5.31 15.09
CA ALA A 8 14.58 4.83 13.83
C ALA A 8 13.76 3.68 13.22
N ASP A 9 13.28 2.74 14.05
CA ASP A 9 12.43 1.64 13.61
C ASP A 9 11.06 2.16 13.10
N SER A 10 10.52 3.21 13.73
CA SER A 10 9.29 3.90 13.31
C SER A 10 9.45 4.61 11.96
N GLU A 11 10.57 5.28 11.72
CA GLU A 11 10.81 5.94 10.42
C GLU A 11 11.00 4.94 9.29
N LYS A 12 11.69 3.82 9.53
CA LYS A 12 11.77 2.72 8.55
C LYS A 12 10.39 2.16 8.22
N ALA A 13 9.55 1.91 9.23
CA ALA A 13 8.20 1.43 9.02
C ALA A 13 7.36 2.40 8.15
N LYS A 14 7.44 3.71 8.43
CA LYS A 14 6.76 4.73 7.61
C LYS A 14 7.24 4.75 6.15
N GLN A 15 8.54 4.57 5.91
CA GLN A 15 9.08 4.48 4.55
C GLN A 15 8.52 3.27 3.80
N VAL A 16 8.50 2.10 4.44
CA VAL A 16 7.93 0.88 3.86
C VAL A 16 6.44 1.05 3.57
N LEU A 17 5.66 1.64 4.49
CA LEU A 17 4.25 1.90 4.27
C LEU A 17 3.99 2.81 3.08
N LYS A 18 4.83 3.84 2.88
CA LYS A 18 4.75 4.69 1.67
C LYS A 18 5.00 3.90 0.39
N LEU A 19 6.01 3.04 0.35
CA LEU A 19 6.28 2.18 -0.80
C LEU A 19 5.09 1.25 -1.10
N VAL A 20 4.48 0.66 -0.07
CA VAL A 20 3.25 -0.15 -0.22
C VAL A 20 2.12 0.67 -0.83
N GLY A 21 1.89 1.88 -0.32
CA GLY A 21 0.85 2.78 -0.84
C GLY A 21 1.08 3.20 -2.28
N GLU A 22 2.31 3.58 -2.62
CA GLU A 22 2.73 3.91 -3.98
C GLU A 22 2.54 2.72 -4.93
N ARG A 23 2.90 1.51 -4.50
CA ARG A 23 2.71 0.28 -5.29
C ARG A 23 1.24 0.02 -5.59
N ILE A 24 0.35 0.12 -4.60
CA ILE A 24 -1.10 -0.01 -4.78
C ILE A 24 -1.60 1.00 -5.82
N ARG A 25 -1.17 2.25 -5.69
CA ARG A 25 -1.57 3.33 -6.61
C ARG A 25 -1.08 3.07 -8.03
N SER A 26 0.18 2.69 -8.21
CA SER A 26 0.76 2.40 -9.53
C SER A 26 0.03 1.25 -10.23
N LEU A 27 -0.31 0.18 -9.50
CA LEU A 27 -1.06 -0.95 -10.03
C LEU A 27 -2.48 -0.56 -10.44
N ARG A 28 -3.14 0.27 -9.63
CA ARG A 28 -4.46 0.82 -9.95
C ARG A 28 -4.41 1.67 -11.23
N GLU A 29 -3.43 2.57 -11.34
CA GLU A 29 -3.23 3.40 -12.53
C GLU A 29 -2.88 2.58 -13.77
N ALA A 30 -2.07 1.52 -13.63
CA ALA A 30 -1.72 0.60 -14.72
C ALA A 30 -2.95 -0.15 -15.28
N LYS A 31 -3.95 -0.42 -14.44
CA LYS A 31 -5.26 -0.97 -14.87
C LYS A 31 -6.19 0.05 -15.53
N GLY A 32 -5.76 1.30 -15.68
CA GLY A 32 -6.57 2.39 -16.25
C GLY A 32 -7.53 3.05 -15.25
N GLU A 33 -7.51 2.62 -13.99
CA GLU A 33 -8.41 3.11 -12.94
C GLU A 33 -7.82 4.34 -12.25
N ARG A 34 -7.57 5.42 -13.00
CA ARG A 34 -6.89 6.63 -12.46
C ARG A 34 -7.61 7.29 -11.28
N ASN A 35 -8.92 7.08 -11.14
CA ASN A 35 -9.71 7.63 -10.05
C ASN A 35 -9.91 6.58 -8.94
N TYR A 36 -9.25 6.79 -7.79
CA TYR A 36 -9.34 5.90 -6.63
C TYR A 36 -10.77 5.79 -6.07
N GLU A 37 -11.61 6.82 -6.19
CA GLU A 37 -12.99 6.77 -5.73
C GLU A 37 -13.83 5.81 -6.58
N LYS A 38 -13.64 5.86 -7.89
CA LYS A 38 -14.33 4.95 -8.83
C LYS A 38 -13.89 3.52 -8.62
N PHE A 39 -12.58 3.30 -8.44
CA PHE A 39 -12.03 1.99 -8.12
C PHE A 39 -12.61 1.45 -6.80
N ALA A 40 -12.62 2.28 -5.75
CA ALA A 40 -13.17 1.89 -4.46
C ALA A 40 -14.65 1.51 -4.57
N PHE A 41 -15.46 2.31 -5.26
CA PHE A 41 -16.88 2.01 -5.48
C PHE A 41 -17.10 0.72 -6.28
N LYS A 42 -16.32 0.50 -7.34
CA LYS A 42 -16.41 -0.69 -8.21
C LYS A 42 -16.09 -1.99 -7.47
N HIS A 43 -15.17 -1.94 -6.52
CA HIS A 43 -14.68 -3.10 -5.79
C HIS A 43 -15.19 -3.19 -4.33
N ASP A 44 -16.22 -2.41 -3.98
CA ASP A 44 -16.81 -2.33 -2.65
C ASP A 44 -15.77 -2.08 -1.53
N LEU A 45 -14.78 -1.25 -1.84
CA LEU A 45 -13.76 -0.81 -0.88
C LEU A 45 -14.17 0.52 -0.27
N ASN A 46 -13.79 0.73 0.98
CA ASN A 46 -13.97 2.04 1.61
C ASN A 46 -13.01 3.05 0.96
N ARG A 47 -13.57 4.03 0.25
CA ARG A 47 -12.85 5.12 -0.43
C ARG A 47 -11.83 5.82 0.46
N THR A 48 -12.22 6.15 1.70
CA THR A 48 -11.34 6.86 2.63
C THR A 48 -10.17 5.98 3.05
N GLN A 49 -10.41 4.69 3.29
CA GLN A 49 -9.35 3.76 3.63
C GLN A 49 -8.38 3.56 2.47
N LEU A 50 -8.88 3.37 1.25
CA LEU A 50 -8.03 3.23 0.08
C LEU A 50 -7.12 4.45 -0.12
N TRP A 51 -7.67 5.66 0.01
CA TRP A 51 -6.86 6.88 -0.07
C TRP A 51 -5.79 6.93 1.01
N ARG A 52 -6.10 6.55 2.25
CA ARG A 52 -5.13 6.49 3.35
C ARG A 52 -3.99 5.51 3.05
N TYR A 53 -4.33 4.31 2.54
CA TYR A 53 -3.35 3.29 2.18
C TYR A 53 -2.41 3.79 1.08
N GLU A 54 -2.95 4.43 0.04
CA GLU A 54 -2.14 5.01 -1.04
C GLU A 54 -1.21 6.15 -0.58
N ASN A 55 -1.51 6.80 0.55
CA ASN A 55 -0.64 7.82 1.15
C ASN A 55 0.36 7.24 2.18
N GLY A 56 0.38 5.92 2.38
CA GLY A 56 1.29 5.25 3.30
C GLY A 56 0.84 5.27 4.76
N GLU A 57 -0.47 5.38 5.02
CA GLU A 57 -1.01 5.08 6.35
C GLU A 57 -0.98 3.57 6.60
N ASP A 58 -0.89 3.19 7.87
CA ASP A 58 -0.84 1.79 8.27
C ASP A 58 -2.11 1.05 7.88
N LEU A 59 -1.96 -0.23 7.56
CA LEU A 59 -3.07 -1.07 7.12
C LEU A 59 -2.97 -2.48 7.67
N TYR A 60 -4.12 -3.06 7.98
CA TYR A 60 -4.18 -4.47 8.32
C TYR A 60 -3.84 -5.32 7.09
N PHE A 61 -3.13 -6.42 7.31
CA PHE A 61 -2.80 -7.37 6.25
C PHE A 61 -4.07 -7.90 5.54
N SER A 62 -5.18 -8.08 6.26
CA SER A 62 -6.47 -8.45 5.66
C SER A 62 -7.02 -7.37 4.72
N SER A 63 -6.80 -6.09 5.01
CA SER A 63 -7.14 -4.99 4.09
C SER A 63 -6.26 -5.02 2.84
N LEU A 64 -4.96 -5.31 2.98
CA LEU A 64 -4.07 -5.49 1.83
C LEU A 64 -4.62 -6.57 0.89
N LEU A 65 -4.94 -7.74 1.43
CA LEU A 65 -5.47 -8.87 0.63
C LEU A 65 -6.74 -8.50 -0.14
N LYS A 66 -7.64 -7.71 0.46
CA LYS A 66 -8.84 -7.20 -0.22
C LYS A 66 -8.49 -6.29 -1.40
N VAL A 67 -7.53 -5.38 -1.21
CA VAL A 67 -7.07 -4.47 -2.26
C VAL A 67 -6.38 -5.27 -3.39
N LEU A 68 -5.54 -6.25 -3.06
CA LEU A 68 -4.88 -7.11 -4.05
C LEU A 68 -5.89 -7.95 -4.84
N SER A 69 -6.91 -8.48 -4.17
CA SER A 69 -7.99 -9.21 -4.83
C SER A 69 -8.79 -8.30 -5.77
N ALA A 70 -9.05 -7.05 -5.38
CA ALA A 70 -9.67 -6.05 -6.26
C ALA A 70 -8.77 -5.69 -7.46
N LEU A 71 -7.46 -5.66 -7.22
CA LEU A 71 -6.44 -5.49 -8.25
C LEU A 71 -6.14 -6.77 -9.03
N ASP A 72 -6.82 -7.89 -8.78
CA ASP A 72 -6.60 -9.19 -9.46
C ASP A 72 -5.12 -9.53 -9.63
N ILE A 73 -4.34 -9.39 -8.54
CA ILE A 73 -2.93 -9.73 -8.48
C ILE A 73 -2.62 -10.60 -7.26
N SER A 74 -1.61 -11.44 -7.39
CA SER A 74 -1.11 -12.23 -6.27
C SER A 74 -0.21 -11.40 -5.34
N LEU A 75 -0.05 -11.87 -4.10
CA LEU A 75 0.94 -11.34 -3.17
C LEU A 75 2.36 -11.36 -3.76
N ALA A 76 2.72 -12.41 -4.48
CA ALA A 76 4.04 -12.55 -5.06
C ALA A 76 4.33 -11.46 -6.10
N GLU A 77 3.38 -11.19 -6.99
CA GLU A 77 3.47 -10.13 -8.00
C GLU A 77 3.41 -8.72 -7.38
N PHE A 78 2.69 -8.58 -6.27
CA PHE A 78 2.65 -7.30 -5.56
C PHE A 78 4.04 -6.93 -5.03
N PHE A 79 4.71 -7.86 -4.35
CA PHE A 79 6.01 -7.63 -3.71
C PHE A 79 7.22 -7.84 -4.64
N SER A 80 7.03 -8.25 -5.89
CA SER A 80 8.15 -8.49 -6.82
C SER A 80 8.80 -7.21 -7.35
N ASP A 81 8.17 -6.04 -7.17
CA ASP A 81 8.63 -4.76 -7.71
C ASP A 81 8.13 -3.59 -6.83
N GLY A 82 8.87 -2.49 -6.81
CA GLY A 82 8.60 -1.30 -6.00
C GLY A 82 9.19 -1.32 -4.58
N PHE A 83 9.93 -2.37 -4.22
CA PHE A 83 10.52 -2.53 -2.88
C PHE A 83 12.06 -2.52 -2.85
N ASP A 84 12.71 -2.33 -4.00
CA ASP A 84 14.19 -2.32 -4.11
C ASP A 84 14.85 -1.17 -3.34
N GLN A 85 14.09 -0.13 -3.01
CA GLN A 85 14.54 1.01 -2.22
C GLN A 85 14.34 0.83 -0.70
N SER A 86 13.82 -0.33 -0.25
CA SER A 86 13.72 -0.61 1.19
C SER A 86 15.13 -0.83 1.76
N VAL A 87 15.67 0.27 2.30
CA VAL A 87 16.93 0.43 3.03
C VAL A 87 17.47 -0.88 3.64
N LYS A 88 18.66 -1.29 3.21
CA LYS A 88 19.53 -2.22 3.95
C LYS A 88 19.91 -1.63 5.32
#